data_AF-A0A387BQE9-F1
#
_entry.id   AF-A0A387BQE9-F1
#
_cell.length_a   1.000
_cell.length_b   1.000
_cell.length_c   1.000
_cell.angle_alpha   90.00
_cell.angle_beta   90.00
_cell.angle_gamma   90.00
#
_symmetry.space_group_name_H-M   'P 1'
#
loop_
_entity.id
_entity.type
_entity.pdbx_description
1 polymer ?
#
loop_
_entity_poly.entity_id
_entity_poly.type
_entity_poly.pdbx_seq_one_letter_code
_entity_poly.pdbx_strand_id
1 'polypeptide(L)' 'MISLTSRVSRIVHGRQAITADIALRLGAFFGTTPQFWLRLQEGYDLALARANAREELGAIQPLSA' A
#
# COMPACT_ATOMS: atom_id res chain seq x y z
N MET A 1 27.21 -0.93 3.03
CA MET A 1 26.67 0.15 2.16
C MET A 1 25.16 -0.04 2.02
N ILE A 2 24.36 0.41 2.99
CA ILE A 2 22.89 0.32 2.94
C ILE A 2 22.39 1.76 2.98
N SER A 3 22.10 2.33 1.82
CA SER A 3 21.58 3.71 1.73
C SER A 3 20.10 3.70 2.12
N LEU A 4 19.82 3.90 3.41
CA LEU A 4 18.46 4.13 3.95
C LEU A 4 17.78 5.33 3.26
N THR A 5 18.57 6.32 2.83
CA THR A 5 18.11 7.53 2.15
C THR A 5 17.34 7.24 0.86
N SER A 6 17.73 6.21 0.10
CA SER A 6 17.06 5.91 -1.17
C SER A 6 15.72 5.19 -0.99
N ARG A 7 15.57 4.36 0.05
CA ARG A 7 14.32 3.62 0.31
C ARG A 7 13.23 4.55 0.83
N VAL A 8 13.53 5.34 1.85
CA VAL A 8 12.57 6.31 2.41
C VAL A 8 12.17 7.32 1.35
N SER A 9 13.13 7.88 0.60
CA SER A 9 12.83 8.80 -0.50
C SER A 9 11.88 8.19 -1.54
N ARG A 10 12.10 6.95 -1.97
CA ARG A 10 11.20 6.29 -2.92
C ARG A 10 9.79 6.07 -2.36
N ILE A 11 9.65 5.77 -1.08
CA ILE A 11 8.33 5.63 -0.44
C ILE A 11 7.62 6.98 -0.40
N VAL A 12 8.31 8.04 0.04
CA VAL A 12 7.76 9.40 0.12
C VAL A 12 7.32 9.92 -1.25
N HIS A 13 8.06 9.58 -2.31
CA HIS A 13 7.70 9.94 -3.69
C HIS A 13 6.76 8.93 -4.38
N GLY A 14 6.18 7.97 -3.64
CA GLY A 14 5.26 6.97 -4.20
C GLY A 14 5.87 6.00 -5.23
N ARG A 15 7.21 5.92 -5.31
CA ARG A 15 7.95 5.05 -6.22
C ARG A 15 8.21 3.65 -5.65
N GLN A 16 7.81 3.41 -4.41
CA GLN A 16 7.85 2.09 -3.80
C GLN A 16 6.71 1.94 -2.79
N ALA A 17 6.04 0.80 -2.84
CA ALA A 17 5.04 0.41 -1.85
C ALA A 17 5.67 0.17 -0.46
N ILE A 18 4.83 0.31 0.56
CA ILE A 18 5.11 -0.12 1.92
C ILE A 18 4.87 -1.63 2.03
N THR A 19 5.94 -2.41 2.15
CA THR A 19 5.87 -3.85 2.41
C THR A 19 5.77 -4.14 3.91
N ALA A 20 5.52 -5.40 4.29
CA ALA A 20 5.45 -5.81 5.69
C ALA A 20 6.73 -5.51 6.50
N ASP A 21 7.94 -5.74 5.94
CA ASP A 21 9.22 -5.37 6.60
C ASP A 21 9.29 -3.86 6.85
N ILE A 22 8.89 -3.05 5.87
CA ILE A 22 8.88 -1.59 6.00
C ILE A 22 7.86 -1.17 7.07
N ALA A 23 6.66 -1.76 7.06
CA ALA A 23 5.62 -1.49 8.05
C ALA A 23 6.06 -1.84 9.48
N LEU A 24 6.78 -2.96 9.68
CA LEU A 24 7.37 -3.33 10.97
C LEU A 24 8.37 -2.28 11.46
N ARG A 25 9.25 -1.80 10.56
CA ARG A 25 10.25 -0.77 10.88
C ARG A 25 9.60 0.58 11.21
N LEU A 26 8.63 1.01 10.41
CA LEU A 26 7.89 2.26 10.64
C LEU A 26 7.07 2.18 11.93
N GLY A 27 6.44 1.03 12.21
CA GLY A 27 5.72 0.77 13.45
C GLY A 27 6.62 0.93 14.67
N ALA A 28 7.76 0.22 14.68
CA ALA A 28 8.74 0.29 15.76
C ALA A 28 9.32 1.70 15.94
N PHE A 29 9.62 2.41 14.84
CA PHE A 29 10.22 3.74 14.90
C PHE A 29 9.25 4.83 15.38
N PHE A 30 8.02 4.83 14.87
CA PHE A 30 7.02 5.87 15.17
C PHE A 30 6.09 5.53 16.34
N GLY A 31 6.25 4.37 16.99
CA GLY A 31 5.33 3.94 18.05
C GLY A 31 3.92 3.66 17.54
N THR A 32 3.80 3.17 16.29
CA THR A 32 2.53 2.85 15.64
C THR A 32 2.43 1.35 15.35
N THR A 33 1.26 0.87 14.94
CA THR A 33 1.11 -0.54 14.55
C THR A 33 1.55 -0.76 13.10
N PRO A 34 2.21 -1.87 12.76
CA PRO A 34 2.52 -2.20 11.36
C PRO A 34 1.27 -2.23 10.46
N GLN A 35 0.13 -2.66 11.02
CA GLN A 35 -1.15 -2.73 10.33
C GLN A 35 -1.70 -1.35 9.95
N PHE A 36 -1.35 -0.28 10.69
CA PHE A 36 -1.68 1.08 10.28
C PHE A 36 -1.08 1.39 8.90
N TRP A 37 0.21 1.10 8.72
CA TRP A 37 0.91 1.36 7.47
C TRP A 37 0.46 0.46 6.32
N LEU A 38 0.20 -0.82 6.59
CA LEU A 38 -0.31 -1.74 5.56
C LEU A 38 -1.70 -1.35 5.08
N ARG A 39 -2.60 -0.87 5.97
CA ARG A 39 -3.92 -0.39 5.55
C ARG A 39 -3.85 0.85 4.65
N LEU A 40 -2.87 1.73 4.86
CA LEU A 40 -2.62 2.86 3.95
C LEU A 40 -2.22 2.37 2.55
N GLN A 41 -1.31 1.40 2.49
CA GLN A 41 -0.88 0.79 1.23
C GLN A 41 -2.04 0.08 0.52
N GLU A 42 -2.80 -0.74 1.25
CA GLU A 42 -3.98 -1.43 0.73
C GLU A 42 -5.02 -0.45 0.18
N GLY A 43 -5.31 0.63 0.92
CA GLY A 43 -6.23 1.67 0.48
C GLY A 43 -5.78 2.34 -0.82
N TYR A 44 -4.49 2.65 -0.95
CA TYR A 44 -3.91 3.19 -2.19
C TYR A 44 -4.03 2.20 -3.35
N ASP A 45 -3.64 0.93 -3.13
CA ASP A 45 -3.66 -0.11 -4.15
C ASP A 45 -5.09 -0.38 -4.64
N LEU A 46 -6.06 -0.42 -3.73
CA LEU A 46 -7.48 -0.56 -4.08
C LEU A 46 -8.01 0.64 -4.86
N ALA A 47 -7.64 1.86 -4.47
CA ALA A 47 -8.06 3.07 -5.18
C ALA A 47 -7.52 3.09 -6.62
N LEU A 48 -6.24 2.75 -6.80
CA LEU A 48 -5.60 2.66 -8.11
C LEU A 48 -6.20 1.53 -8.96
N ALA A 49 -6.38 0.34 -8.39
CA ALA A 49 -6.98 -0.79 -9.09
C ALA A 49 -8.42 -0.49 -9.52
N ARG A 50 -9.24 0.13 -8.66
CA ARG A 50 -10.60 0.57 -8.99
C ARG A 50 -10.62 1.61 -10.11
N ALA A 51 -9.68 2.54 -10.12
CA ALA A 51 -9.58 3.53 -11.17
C ALA A 51 -9.27 2.89 -12.53
N ASN A 52 -8.37 1.90 -12.55
CA ASN A 52 -7.93 1.23 -13.77
C ASN A 52 -8.94 0.18 -14.30
N ALA A 53 -9.68 -0.49 -13.41
CA ALA A 53 -10.57 -1.59 -13.78
C ALA A 53 -12.07 -1.22 -13.70
N ARG A 54 -12.43 0.07 -13.78
CA ARG A 54 -13.80 0.54 -13.54
C ARG A 54 -14.85 -0.16 -14.42
N GLU A 55 -14.59 -0.28 -15.73
CA GLU A 55 -15.53 -0.90 -16.67
C GLU A 55 -15.64 -2.41 -16.45
N GLU A 56 -14.49 -3.10 -16.33
CA GLU A 56 -14.43 -4.54 -16.07
C GLU A 56 -15.17 -4.92 -14.78
N LEU A 57 -14.93 -4.18 -13.69
CA LEU A 57 -15.61 -4.41 -12.41
C LEU A 57 -17.12 -4.17 -12.50
N GLY A 58 -17.57 -3.21 -13.33
CA GLY A 58 -18.99 -2.93 -13.54
C GLY A 58 -19.74 -4.02 -14.31
N ALA A 59 -19.02 -4.85 -15.08
CA ALA A 59 -19.60 -5.98 -15.81
C ALA A 59 -19.73 -7.25 -14.95
N ILE A 60 -19.09 -7.31 -13.78
CA ILE A 60 -19.15 -8.46 -12.89
C ILE A 60 -20.53 -8.53 -12.22
N GLN A 61 -21.27 -9.58 -12.51
CA GLN A 61 -22.53 -9.90 -11.82
C GLN A 61 -22.22 -10.62 -10.50
N PRO A 62 -22.64 -10.08 -9.34
CA PRO A 62 -22.51 -10.79 -8.07
C PRO A 62 -23.25 -12.12 -8.10
N LEU A 63 -22.65 -13.16 -7.52
CA LEU A 63 -23.33 -14.44 -7.37
C LEU A 63 -24.55 -14.25 -6.44
N SER A 64 -25.75 -14.40 -6.97
CA SER A 64 -26.99 -14.48 -6.20
C SER A 64 -27.18 -15.91 -5.68
N ALA A 65 -27.38 -16.05 -4.37
CA ALA A 65 -27.74 -17.31 -3.71
C ALA A 65 -29.23 -17.64 -3.86
#